data_AF-X0TX09-F1
#
_entry.id   AF-X0TX09-F1
#
_cell.length_a   1.000
_cell.length_b   1.000
_cell.length_c   1.000
_cell.angle_alpha   90.00
_cell.angle_beta   90.00
_cell.angle_gamma   90.00
#
_symmetry.space_group_name_H-M   'P 1'
#
loop_
_entity.id
_entity.type
_entity.pdbx_description
1 polymer ?
#
loop_
_entity_poly.entity_id
_entity_poly.type
_entity_poly.pdbx_seq_one_letter_code
_entity_poly.pdbx_strand_id
1 'polypeptide(L)'
;AGWAPLPTITLDTADVVEGLYVTNNNYVCYAMLDGDAFSKKFGGDSGNDPDWFLLTITGKDVDGVVTSTVDFYLADYRFADNSADYIVNTWQYVDLTSLGAVKSLEFSLSSSDVGDWGMNTPAYFALDTLMRKSAFVYAETYTEAGVNGYINPDNNWQHAGPQDPNAVINPIFRGWATEVVSYQPAPGLAAQWSDPNMALGPVTGSNIDIVSLGDLSQQQISQGVPPGQITLLFSEPIRQADGYDFVVFENGFVSSANWGNGSVAGQMFAELGYVEVSSN
;
A
#
# COMPACT_ATOMS: atom_id res chain seq x y z
N ALA A 1 -1.86 30.71 22.82
CA ALA A 1 -1.67 30.22 21.44
C ALA A 1 -0.20 30.37 21.06
N GLY A 2 0.57 29.28 21.11
CA GLY A 2 2.01 29.28 20.83
C GLY A 2 2.29 29.00 19.36
N TRP A 3 2.83 30.01 18.67
CA TRP A 3 3.91 30.06 17.65
C TRP A 3 4.42 28.83 16.85
N ALA A 4 3.69 27.72 16.76
CA ALA A 4 3.97 26.68 15.76
C ALA A 4 2.90 26.74 14.65
N PRO A 5 3.30 26.72 13.35
CA PRO A 5 2.33 26.52 12.28
C PRO A 5 1.63 25.17 12.48
N LEU A 6 0.39 25.06 12.02
CA LEU A 6 -0.33 23.78 12.07
C LEU A 6 0.46 22.70 11.33
N PRO A 7 0.42 21.44 11.80
CA PRO A 7 0.97 20.32 11.05
C PRO A 7 0.49 20.38 9.60
N THR A 8 1.43 20.36 8.66
CA THR A 8 1.15 20.57 7.24
C THR A 8 1.90 19.55 6.40
N ILE A 9 1.20 18.92 5.45
CA ILE A 9 1.81 18.17 4.35
C ILE A 9 1.79 19.05 3.11
N THR A 10 2.92 19.18 2.42
CA THR A 10 3.03 19.92 1.15
C THR A 10 3.35 18.96 0.03
N LEU A 11 2.58 19.02 -1.05
CA LEU A 11 2.80 18.21 -2.26
C LEU A 11 3.82 18.88 -3.18
N ASP A 12 4.59 18.11 -3.94
CA ASP A 12 5.56 18.65 -4.91
C ASP A 12 4.87 19.45 -6.02
N THR A 13 3.68 19.00 -6.43
CA THR A 13 2.79 19.67 -7.38
C THR A 13 1.38 19.68 -6.82
N ALA A 14 0.57 20.69 -7.20
CA ALA A 14 -0.82 20.73 -6.78
C ALA A 14 -1.59 19.59 -7.47
N ASP A 15 -2.35 18.82 -6.69
CA ASP A 15 -3.02 17.63 -7.16
C ASP A 15 -4.28 17.35 -6.35
N VAL A 16 -5.17 16.50 -6.85
CA VAL A 16 -6.30 15.99 -6.08
C VAL A 16 -5.79 14.89 -5.16
N VAL A 17 -6.12 14.97 -3.88
CA VAL A 17 -5.88 13.90 -2.91
C VAL A 17 -7.17 13.09 -2.79
N GLU A 18 -7.10 11.79 -3.06
CA GLU A 18 -8.25 10.87 -2.92
C GLU A 18 -8.60 10.69 -1.45
N GLY A 19 -7.61 10.45 -0.61
CA GLY A 19 -7.84 10.22 0.80
C GLY A 19 -6.58 9.87 1.56
N LEU A 20 -6.75 9.54 2.82
CA LEU A 20 -5.69 9.06 3.70
C LEU A 20 -6.28 8.15 4.78
N TYR A 21 -5.43 7.44 5.51
CA TYR A 21 -5.85 6.68 6.68
C TYR A 21 -5.47 7.40 7.97
N VAL A 22 -6.36 7.39 8.95
CA VAL A 22 -6.13 7.95 10.29
C VAL A 22 -6.50 6.97 11.38
N THR A 23 -5.87 7.11 12.55
CA THR A 23 -6.29 6.47 13.80
C THR A 23 -5.84 7.31 14.99
N ASN A 24 -6.40 7.06 16.17
CA ASN A 24 -5.85 7.60 17.41
C ASN A 24 -4.54 6.87 17.76
N ASN A 25 -3.60 7.61 18.36
CA ASN A 25 -2.45 6.96 18.98
C ASN A 25 -2.82 6.39 20.37
N ASN A 26 -1.91 5.64 20.99
CA ASN A 26 -2.19 5.01 22.28
C ASN A 26 -2.57 6.02 23.37
N TYR A 27 -1.90 7.17 23.42
CA TYR A 27 -2.09 8.16 24.48
C TYR A 27 -3.49 8.76 24.42
N VAL A 28 -3.94 9.17 23.24
CA VAL A 28 -5.26 9.79 23.06
C VAL A 28 -6.37 8.77 23.36
N CYS A 29 -6.20 7.51 22.90
CA CYS A 29 -7.13 6.42 23.22
C CYS A 29 -7.31 6.25 24.74
N TYR A 30 -6.22 6.13 25.50
CA TYR A 30 -6.32 5.95 26.95
C TYR A 30 -6.83 7.19 27.68
N ALA A 31 -6.44 8.39 27.22
CA ALA A 31 -6.96 9.63 27.79
C ALA A 31 -8.49 9.73 27.65
N MET A 32 -9.05 9.34 26.50
CA MET A 32 -10.51 9.33 26.31
C MET A 32 -11.20 8.16 27.03
N LEU A 33 -10.59 6.97 27.07
CA LEU A 33 -11.18 5.78 27.71
C LEU A 33 -11.22 5.88 29.24
N ASP A 34 -10.13 6.35 29.85
CA ASP A 34 -9.91 6.26 31.30
C ASP A 34 -9.80 7.63 31.97
N GLY A 35 -9.57 8.70 31.20
CA GLY A 35 -9.17 10.00 31.75
C GLY A 35 -7.73 10.01 32.24
N ASP A 36 -7.21 11.19 32.55
CA ASP A 36 -5.94 11.36 33.25
C ASP A 36 -5.98 12.59 34.18
N ALA A 37 -4.82 13.10 34.61
CA ALA A 37 -4.74 14.26 35.49
C ALA A 37 -5.22 15.57 34.82
N PHE A 38 -5.38 15.59 33.49
CA PHE A 38 -5.75 16.75 32.69
C PHE A 38 -7.02 16.50 31.87
N SER A 39 -7.14 15.33 31.25
CA SER A 39 -8.23 14.94 30.36
C SER A 39 -9.32 14.21 31.14
N LYS A 40 -10.58 14.47 30.80
CA LYS A 40 -11.71 13.69 31.35
C LYS A 40 -11.95 12.42 30.54
N LYS A 41 -12.48 11.40 31.21
CA LYS A 41 -13.05 10.23 30.54
C LYS A 41 -14.26 10.63 29.67
N PHE A 42 -14.30 10.17 28.43
CA PHE A 42 -15.41 10.38 27.52
C PHE A 42 -16.65 9.59 27.96
N GLY A 43 -17.82 10.20 27.83
CA GLY A 43 -19.08 9.68 28.39
C GLY A 43 -19.21 9.93 29.90
N GLY A 44 -18.17 10.42 30.57
CA GLY A 44 -18.17 10.65 32.02
C GLY A 44 -18.40 9.38 32.83
N ASP A 45 -18.76 9.53 34.11
CA ASP A 45 -18.96 8.39 35.03
C ASP A 45 -20.18 7.54 34.64
N SER A 46 -21.19 8.17 34.04
CA SER A 46 -22.44 7.52 33.66
C SER A 46 -22.41 6.89 32.26
N GLY A 47 -21.40 7.24 31.46
CA GLY A 47 -21.31 6.91 30.03
C GLY A 47 -22.18 7.77 29.11
N ASN A 48 -22.89 8.79 29.62
CA ASN A 48 -23.86 9.59 28.84
C ASN A 48 -23.40 11.02 28.51
N ASP A 49 -22.20 11.43 28.92
CA ASP A 49 -21.72 12.78 28.59
C ASP A 49 -21.45 12.86 27.07
N PRO A 50 -22.02 13.87 26.37
CA PRO A 50 -21.88 13.99 24.93
C PRO A 50 -20.48 14.50 24.57
N ASP A 51 -19.55 13.57 24.41
CA ASP A 51 -18.15 13.85 24.10
C ASP A 51 -17.77 13.55 22.65
N TRP A 52 -16.73 14.22 22.16
CA TRP A 52 -16.23 14.00 20.80
C TRP A 52 -14.80 14.49 20.65
N PHE A 53 -14.08 13.89 19.70
CA PHE A 53 -12.75 14.32 19.29
C PHE A 53 -12.71 14.38 17.76
N LEU A 54 -12.38 15.55 17.21
CA LEU A 54 -12.51 15.87 15.78
C LEU A 54 -11.16 16.23 15.17
N LEU A 55 -10.86 15.59 14.05
CA LEU A 55 -9.82 16.00 13.11
C LEU A 55 -10.44 16.79 11.97
N THR A 56 -9.95 18.01 11.75
CA THR A 56 -10.28 18.82 10.58
C THR A 56 -9.08 18.87 9.64
N ILE A 57 -9.28 18.47 8.40
CA ILE A 57 -8.29 18.44 7.33
C ILE A 57 -8.63 19.54 6.34
N THR A 58 -7.77 20.55 6.25
CA THR A 58 -7.95 21.74 5.41
C THR A 58 -7.09 21.64 4.15
N GLY A 59 -7.73 21.64 2.99
CA GLY A 59 -7.05 21.73 1.70
C GLY A 59 -6.72 23.18 1.36
N LYS A 60 -5.51 23.44 0.84
CA LYS A 60 -5.09 24.76 0.36
C LYS A 60 -4.47 24.68 -1.03
N ASP A 61 -4.72 25.68 -1.87
CA ASP A 61 -4.15 25.78 -3.21
C ASP A 61 -2.70 26.32 -3.21
N VAL A 62 -2.14 26.54 -4.41
CA VAL A 62 -0.76 27.02 -4.59
C VAL A 62 -0.49 28.40 -4.00
N ASP A 63 -1.53 29.22 -3.82
CA ASP A 63 -1.46 30.57 -3.24
C ASP A 63 -1.73 30.54 -1.72
N GLY A 64 -1.96 29.35 -1.15
CA GLY A 64 -2.27 29.14 0.26
C GLY A 64 -3.73 29.45 0.62
N VAL A 65 -4.61 29.60 -0.36
CA VAL A 65 -6.04 29.85 -0.16
C VAL A 65 -6.73 28.52 0.14
N VAL A 66 -7.61 28.51 1.15
CA VAL A 66 -8.39 27.32 1.51
C VAL A 66 -9.33 26.95 0.36
N THR A 67 -9.23 25.71 -0.12
CA THR A 67 -10.13 25.16 -1.13
C THR A 67 -11.39 24.59 -0.49
N SER A 68 -11.23 23.80 0.56
CA SER A 68 -12.30 23.19 1.36
C SER A 68 -11.74 22.57 2.64
N THR A 69 -12.62 21.97 3.44
CA THR A 69 -12.30 21.26 4.68
C THR A 69 -13.05 19.93 4.75
N VAL A 70 -12.43 18.91 5.32
CA VAL A 70 -13.07 17.63 5.69
C VAL A 70 -12.94 17.41 7.18
N ASP A 71 -14.06 17.07 7.82
CA ASP A 71 -14.16 16.79 9.24
C ASP A 71 -14.30 15.28 9.46
N PHE A 72 -13.50 14.73 10.37
CA PHE A 72 -13.51 13.32 10.73
C PHE A 72 -13.45 13.13 12.25
N TYR A 73 -14.50 12.52 12.82
CA TYR A 73 -14.56 12.25 14.26
C TYR A 73 -13.70 11.03 14.61
N LEU A 74 -12.61 11.27 15.34
CA LEU A 74 -11.74 10.27 15.94
C LEU A 74 -12.36 9.62 17.19
N ALA A 75 -13.37 10.27 17.79
CA ALA A 75 -14.28 9.69 18.77
C ALA A 75 -15.61 10.45 18.75
N ASP A 76 -16.72 9.77 19.01
CA ASP A 76 -18.04 10.38 19.12
C ASP A 76 -18.93 9.59 20.11
N TYR A 77 -19.34 10.28 21.18
CA TYR A 77 -20.18 9.80 22.29
C TYR A 77 -21.50 10.58 22.35
N ARG A 78 -21.90 11.22 21.24
CA ARG A 78 -23.11 12.05 21.20
C ARG A 78 -24.36 11.24 20.81
N PHE A 79 -24.24 9.92 20.67
CA PHE A 79 -25.36 9.08 20.26
C PHE A 79 -26.37 8.92 21.40
N ALA A 80 -27.65 8.80 21.05
CA ALA A 80 -28.70 8.54 22.04
C ALA A 80 -28.67 7.11 22.59
N ASP A 81 -28.08 6.18 21.81
CA ASP A 81 -27.77 4.82 22.21
C ASP A 81 -26.26 4.70 22.35
N ASN A 82 -25.77 4.64 23.59
CA ASN A 82 -24.34 4.64 23.88
C ASN A 82 -23.62 3.39 23.36
N SER A 83 -24.34 2.35 22.91
CA SER A 83 -23.70 1.23 22.22
C SER A 83 -23.15 1.60 20.83
N ALA A 84 -23.57 2.76 20.29
CA ALA A 84 -23.02 3.33 19.07
C ALA A 84 -21.83 4.28 19.33
N ASP A 85 -21.53 4.61 20.60
CA ASP A 85 -20.38 5.43 20.96
C ASP A 85 -19.09 4.72 20.58
N TYR A 86 -18.10 5.50 20.12
CA TYR A 86 -16.86 4.92 19.65
C TYR A 86 -15.63 5.80 19.89
N ILE A 87 -14.49 5.11 19.99
CA ILE A 87 -13.14 5.66 19.85
C ILE A 87 -12.50 4.91 18.69
N VAL A 88 -11.99 5.64 17.70
CA VAL A 88 -11.27 5.03 16.57
C VAL A 88 -9.96 4.42 17.09
N ASN A 89 -9.83 3.10 16.99
CA ASN A 89 -8.64 2.34 17.40
C ASN A 89 -8.08 1.42 16.30
N THR A 90 -8.60 1.59 15.08
CA THR A 90 -8.17 0.91 13.86
C THR A 90 -8.01 1.96 12.76
N TRP A 91 -7.23 1.66 11.72
CA TRP A 91 -7.07 2.55 10.58
C TRP A 91 -8.40 2.79 9.86
N GLN A 92 -8.80 4.05 9.74
CA GLN A 92 -10.01 4.48 9.05
C GLN A 92 -9.65 5.33 7.84
N TYR A 93 -10.26 5.02 6.70
CA TYR A 93 -10.12 5.81 5.48
C TYR A 93 -10.94 7.11 5.59
N VAL A 94 -10.32 8.23 5.23
CA VAL A 94 -10.96 9.53 5.09
C VAL A 94 -10.91 9.96 3.63
N ASP A 95 -12.09 10.09 3.02
CA ASP A 95 -12.24 10.61 1.66
C ASP A 95 -11.94 12.12 1.65
N LEU A 96 -10.97 12.52 0.86
CA LEU A 96 -10.52 13.91 0.70
C LEU A 96 -10.85 14.50 -0.67
N THR A 97 -11.57 13.76 -1.53
CA THR A 97 -11.89 14.20 -2.90
C THR A 97 -12.66 15.52 -2.94
N SER A 98 -13.44 15.83 -1.90
CA SER A 98 -14.17 17.09 -1.75
C SER A 98 -13.26 18.32 -1.51
N LEU A 99 -11.97 18.11 -1.24
CA LEU A 99 -10.97 19.19 -1.17
C LEU A 99 -10.61 19.77 -2.54
N GLY A 100 -10.87 19.03 -3.61
CA GLY A 100 -10.43 19.40 -4.96
C GLY A 100 -8.91 19.30 -5.11
N ALA A 101 -8.34 20.07 -6.04
CA ALA A 101 -6.90 20.14 -6.24
C ALA A 101 -6.27 21.02 -5.16
N VAL A 102 -5.27 20.50 -4.45
CA VAL A 102 -4.60 21.16 -3.33
C VAL A 102 -3.08 21.10 -3.51
N LYS A 103 -2.37 22.10 -2.98
CA LYS A 103 -0.91 22.13 -2.81
C LYS A 103 -0.50 21.66 -1.42
N SER A 104 -1.34 21.86 -0.42
CA SER A 104 -1.07 21.41 0.95
C SER A 104 -2.33 20.98 1.70
N LEU A 105 -2.11 20.14 2.71
CA LEU A 105 -3.10 19.72 3.70
C LEU A 105 -2.64 20.22 5.08
N GLU A 106 -3.50 20.97 5.76
CA GLU A 106 -3.31 21.40 7.15
C GLU A 106 -4.24 20.63 8.09
N PHE A 107 -3.72 20.22 9.24
CA PHE A 107 -4.43 19.41 10.20
C PHE A 107 -4.65 20.17 11.51
N SER A 108 -5.88 20.15 12.01
CA SER A 108 -6.22 20.70 13.31
C SER A 108 -7.11 19.74 14.10
N LEU A 109 -6.92 19.70 15.41
CA LEU A 109 -7.70 18.88 16.32
C LEU A 109 -8.55 19.74 17.24
N SER A 110 -9.75 19.28 17.56
CA SER A 110 -10.63 19.87 18.57
C SER A 110 -11.38 18.78 19.33
N SER A 111 -11.85 19.10 20.54
CA SER A 111 -12.49 18.14 21.45
C SER A 111 -13.61 18.82 22.24
N SER A 112 -14.55 18.02 22.74
CA SER A 112 -15.51 18.45 23.78
C SER A 112 -14.83 18.71 25.14
N ASP A 113 -13.70 18.05 25.41
CA ASP A 113 -12.94 18.20 26.66
C ASP A 113 -12.00 19.40 26.58
N VAL A 114 -12.54 20.54 27.02
CA VAL A 114 -11.88 21.86 27.04
C VAL A 114 -11.85 22.44 28.45
N GLY A 115 -10.68 22.93 28.85
CA GLY A 115 -10.47 23.69 30.08
C GLY A 115 -10.11 25.15 29.80
N ASP A 116 -9.75 25.90 30.86
CA ASP A 116 -9.41 27.33 30.77
C ASP A 116 -8.24 27.66 29.83
N TRP A 117 -7.40 26.67 29.53
CA TRP A 117 -6.19 26.82 28.71
C TRP A 117 -6.30 26.23 27.31
N GLY A 118 -7.47 25.70 26.94
CA GLY A 118 -7.73 25.04 25.66
C GLY A 118 -8.14 23.58 25.81
N MET A 119 -7.96 22.82 24.73
CA MET A 119 -8.25 21.40 24.70
C MET A 119 -7.39 20.63 25.70
N ASN A 120 -8.02 19.85 26.58
CA ASN A 120 -7.32 18.98 27.53
C ASN A 120 -6.93 17.65 26.87
N THR A 121 -7.80 17.12 26.00
CA THR A 121 -7.52 15.92 25.21
C THR A 121 -6.18 16.08 24.48
N PRO A 122 -5.27 15.10 24.53
CA PRO A 122 -3.98 15.22 23.87
C PRO A 122 -4.14 15.49 22.37
N ALA A 123 -3.47 16.52 21.86
CA ALA A 123 -3.57 16.92 20.45
C ALA A 123 -2.69 16.06 19.51
N TYR A 124 -2.90 14.74 19.54
CA TYR A 124 -2.18 13.79 18.70
C TYR A 124 -3.14 12.89 17.92
N PHE A 125 -2.69 12.44 16.75
CA PHE A 125 -3.30 11.38 15.96
C PHE A 125 -2.20 10.71 15.13
N ALA A 126 -2.49 9.56 14.54
CA ALA A 126 -1.64 8.93 13.55
C ALA A 126 -2.28 9.04 12.17
N LEU A 127 -1.45 9.27 11.14
CA LEU A 127 -1.85 9.21 9.75
C LEU A 127 -0.95 8.23 8.99
N ASP A 128 -1.48 7.66 7.92
CA ASP A 128 -0.74 6.81 6.99
C ASP A 128 -1.37 6.86 5.59
N THR A 129 -0.59 6.47 4.57
CA THR A 129 -1.05 6.17 3.22
C THR A 129 -1.87 7.33 2.60
N LEU A 130 -1.20 8.48 2.39
CA LEU A 130 -1.78 9.59 1.66
C LEU A 130 -1.91 9.24 0.17
N MET A 131 -3.14 9.07 -0.30
CA MET A 131 -3.45 8.69 -1.67
C MET A 131 -3.73 9.92 -2.52
N ARG A 132 -2.91 10.11 -3.56
CA ARG A 132 -3.19 11.09 -4.61
C ARG A 132 -4.09 10.46 -5.66
N LYS A 133 -4.90 11.29 -6.31
CA LYS A 133 -5.67 10.89 -7.48
C LYS A 133 -4.71 10.45 -8.55
N SER A 134 -4.64 9.15 -8.72
CA SER A 134 -3.94 8.59 -9.85
C SER A 134 -4.72 8.96 -11.11
N ALA A 135 -4.00 9.23 -12.20
CA ALA A 135 -4.61 9.39 -13.52
C ALA A 135 -5.13 8.02 -14.01
N PHE A 136 -6.12 7.43 -13.34
CA PHE A 136 -6.71 6.17 -13.75
C PHE A 136 -7.99 6.41 -14.53
N VAL A 137 -7.93 6.02 -15.80
CA VAL A 137 -9.05 5.32 -16.45
C VAL A 137 -9.04 3.94 -15.82
N TYR A 138 -10.13 3.53 -15.16
CA TYR A 138 -10.30 2.14 -14.72
C TYR A 138 -9.99 1.25 -15.92
N ALA A 139 -8.93 0.43 -15.82
CA ALA A 139 -8.84 -0.70 -16.72
C ALA A 139 -10.08 -1.53 -16.40
N GLU A 140 -10.96 -1.71 -17.38
CA GLU A 140 -12.13 -2.58 -17.22
C GLU A 140 -11.69 -3.96 -16.69
N THR A 141 -12.61 -4.70 -16.09
CA THR A 141 -12.34 -6.03 -15.55
C THR A 141 -11.52 -6.85 -16.54
N TYR A 142 -10.32 -7.27 -16.14
CA TYR A 142 -9.43 -8.04 -17.01
C TYR A 142 -10.08 -9.42 -17.27
N THR A 143 -10.67 -9.59 -18.45
CA THR A 143 -11.47 -10.78 -18.80
C THR A 143 -10.65 -11.96 -19.33
N GLU A 144 -9.34 -11.79 -19.50
CA GLU A 144 -8.49 -12.83 -20.10
C GLU A 144 -7.88 -13.76 -19.05
N ALA A 145 -7.60 -15.00 -19.45
CA ALA A 145 -6.94 -15.98 -18.60
C ALA A 145 -5.45 -15.64 -18.43
N GLY A 146 -5.10 -15.03 -17.29
CA GLY A 146 -3.73 -14.66 -16.93
C GLY A 146 -3.31 -13.29 -17.48
N VAL A 147 -2.46 -12.60 -16.71
CA VAL A 147 -1.96 -11.26 -17.08
C VAL A 147 -0.81 -11.40 -18.08
N ASN A 148 -1.00 -10.95 -19.32
CA ASN A 148 0.05 -11.08 -20.34
C ASN A 148 1.01 -9.88 -20.32
N GLY A 149 2.30 -10.14 -20.54
CA GLY A 149 3.36 -9.12 -20.56
C GLY A 149 3.20 -8.09 -21.69
N TYR A 150 2.69 -8.55 -22.84
CA TYR A 150 2.59 -7.78 -24.06
C TYR A 150 1.19 -7.87 -24.67
N ILE A 151 0.71 -6.79 -25.27
CA ILE A 151 -0.55 -6.74 -26.02
C ILE A 151 -0.35 -6.01 -27.33
N ASN A 152 -1.24 -6.21 -28.31
CA ASN A 152 -1.12 -5.54 -29.61
C ASN A 152 -2.31 -4.56 -29.80
N PRO A 153 -2.05 -3.24 -29.90
CA PRO A 153 -3.13 -2.26 -30.09
C PRO A 153 -3.92 -2.48 -31.40
N ASP A 154 -3.31 -3.09 -32.42
CA ASP A 154 -3.94 -3.35 -33.71
C ASP A 154 -4.83 -4.59 -33.72
N ASN A 155 -4.76 -5.45 -32.69
CA ASN A 155 -5.57 -6.66 -32.55
C ASN A 155 -6.64 -6.54 -31.46
N ASN A 156 -7.17 -5.32 -31.25
CA ASN A 156 -8.13 -5.03 -30.19
C ASN A 156 -7.55 -5.30 -28.79
N TRP A 157 -6.26 -4.97 -28.60
CA TRP A 157 -5.55 -5.05 -27.32
C TRP A 157 -5.46 -6.48 -26.74
N GLN A 158 -5.51 -7.50 -27.60
CA GLN A 158 -5.36 -8.90 -27.21
C GLN A 158 -3.90 -9.27 -26.93
N HIS A 159 -3.70 -10.43 -26.32
CA HIS A 159 -2.37 -11.00 -26.05
C HIS A 159 -1.49 -10.99 -27.29
N ALA A 160 -0.26 -10.52 -27.11
CA ALA A 160 0.78 -10.55 -28.12
C ALA A 160 2.05 -11.17 -27.57
N GLY A 161 2.85 -11.75 -28.47
CA GLY A 161 4.22 -12.13 -28.15
C GLY A 161 5.13 -10.91 -28.23
N PRO A 162 6.23 -10.86 -27.46
CA PRO A 162 7.18 -9.75 -27.50
C PRO A 162 7.85 -9.51 -28.86
N GLN A 163 7.76 -10.47 -29.77
CA GLN A 163 8.33 -10.45 -31.11
C GLN A 163 7.33 -10.01 -32.18
N ASP A 164 6.06 -9.76 -31.80
CA ASP A 164 5.08 -9.15 -32.69
C ASP A 164 5.52 -7.70 -32.99
N PRO A 165 5.59 -7.28 -34.26
CA PRO A 165 6.01 -5.93 -34.65
C PRO A 165 5.27 -4.78 -33.95
N ASN A 166 4.01 -5.00 -33.56
CA ASN A 166 3.16 -3.97 -32.96
C ASN A 166 2.85 -4.27 -31.48
N ALA A 167 3.53 -5.25 -30.87
CA ALA A 167 3.38 -5.49 -29.44
C ALA A 167 3.89 -4.30 -28.63
N VAL A 168 3.11 -3.93 -27.62
CA VAL A 168 3.48 -2.98 -26.57
C VAL A 168 3.45 -3.69 -25.23
N ILE A 169 4.26 -3.22 -24.27
CA ILE A 169 4.14 -3.65 -22.87
C ILE A 169 2.71 -3.37 -22.42
N ASN A 170 2.08 -4.35 -21.78
CA ASN A 170 0.70 -4.22 -21.34
C ASN A 170 0.57 -3.03 -20.37
N PRO A 171 -0.21 -1.99 -20.72
CA PRO A 171 -0.32 -0.76 -19.95
C PRO A 171 -1.03 -0.97 -18.60
N ILE A 172 -1.52 -2.19 -18.32
CA ILE A 172 -2.00 -2.56 -16.98
C ILE A 172 -0.85 -2.53 -15.95
N PHE A 173 0.41 -2.75 -16.34
CA PHE A 173 1.53 -2.63 -15.43
C PHE A 173 1.84 -1.16 -15.17
N ARG A 174 1.67 -0.74 -13.92
CA ARG A 174 1.85 0.66 -13.50
C ARG A 174 3.19 0.93 -12.81
N GLY A 175 3.88 -0.11 -12.40
CA GLY A 175 5.16 -0.02 -11.70
C GLY A 175 5.94 -1.31 -11.82
N TRP A 176 7.23 -1.20 -11.51
CA TRP A 176 8.19 -2.29 -11.54
C TRP A 176 9.04 -2.22 -10.28
N ALA A 177 9.65 -3.33 -9.90
CA ALA A 177 10.68 -3.30 -8.88
C ALA A 177 11.80 -2.36 -9.34
N THR A 178 12.19 -1.44 -8.46
CA THR A 178 13.19 -0.42 -8.74
C THR A 178 14.52 -0.70 -8.05
N GLU A 179 14.53 -1.57 -7.04
CA GLU A 179 15.73 -1.89 -6.28
C GLU A 179 15.69 -3.33 -5.75
N VAL A 180 16.86 -3.97 -5.73
CA VAL A 180 17.11 -5.23 -5.02
C VAL A 180 17.62 -4.89 -3.62
N VAL A 181 16.76 -5.06 -2.62
CA VAL A 181 17.11 -4.83 -1.21
C VAL A 181 17.98 -5.96 -0.69
N SER A 182 17.63 -7.20 -1.02
CA SER A 182 18.41 -8.38 -0.65
C SER A 182 18.25 -9.49 -1.66
N TYR A 183 19.30 -10.30 -1.83
CA TYR A 183 19.29 -11.48 -2.68
C TYR A 183 20.16 -12.58 -2.06
N GLN A 184 19.54 -13.71 -1.77
CA GLN A 184 20.15 -14.87 -1.11
C GLN A 184 19.71 -16.14 -1.87
N PRO A 185 20.38 -16.53 -2.96
CA PRO A 185 20.01 -17.72 -3.71
C PRO A 185 20.34 -19.01 -2.95
N ALA A 186 19.62 -20.08 -3.28
CA ALA A 186 19.91 -21.42 -2.81
C ALA A 186 21.33 -21.87 -3.25
N PRO A 187 22.03 -22.69 -2.45
CA PRO A 187 23.39 -23.10 -2.80
C PRO A 187 23.43 -23.95 -4.07
N GLY A 188 24.41 -23.69 -4.94
CA GLY A 188 24.61 -24.45 -6.18
C GLY A 188 23.97 -23.84 -7.42
N LEU A 189 23.35 -22.66 -7.30
CA LEU A 189 22.83 -21.91 -8.44
C LEU A 189 23.95 -21.56 -9.43
N ALA A 190 23.69 -21.77 -10.72
CA ALA A 190 24.63 -21.42 -11.78
C ALA A 190 24.76 -19.90 -11.92
N ALA A 191 25.99 -19.40 -12.04
CA ALA A 191 26.30 -17.97 -12.06
C ALA A 191 25.58 -17.18 -13.16
N GLN A 192 25.22 -17.83 -14.27
CA GLN A 192 24.49 -17.19 -15.36
C GLN A 192 23.03 -16.84 -15.02
N TRP A 193 22.48 -17.42 -13.94
CA TRP A 193 21.11 -17.20 -13.47
C TRP A 193 21.04 -16.44 -12.14
N SER A 194 22.18 -15.90 -11.68
CA SER A 194 22.31 -15.33 -10.34
C SER A 194 22.49 -13.81 -10.33
N ASP A 195 22.14 -13.10 -11.40
CA ASP A 195 22.13 -11.64 -11.42
C ASP A 195 20.74 -11.13 -10.96
N PRO A 196 20.63 -10.55 -9.75
CA PRO A 196 19.34 -10.09 -9.24
C PRO A 196 18.81 -8.84 -9.96
N ASN A 197 19.64 -8.14 -10.74
CA ASN A 197 19.16 -6.99 -11.51
C ASN A 197 18.19 -7.39 -12.63
N MET A 198 18.16 -8.68 -13.01
CA MET A 198 17.17 -9.22 -13.97
C MET A 198 15.74 -9.22 -13.39
N ALA A 199 15.56 -8.97 -12.09
CA ALA A 199 14.24 -8.79 -11.47
C ALA A 199 13.72 -7.35 -11.53
N LEU A 200 14.50 -6.40 -12.04
CA LEU A 200 14.17 -4.98 -12.02
C LEU A 200 13.63 -4.50 -13.36
N GLY A 201 12.76 -3.49 -13.29
CA GLY A 201 12.24 -2.81 -14.48
C GLY A 201 11.23 -3.64 -15.29
N PRO A 202 10.89 -3.17 -16.50
CA PRO A 202 9.87 -3.80 -17.33
C PRO A 202 10.31 -5.13 -17.93
N VAL A 203 9.31 -6.00 -18.15
CA VAL A 203 9.49 -7.24 -18.94
C VAL A 203 10.17 -6.93 -20.28
N THR A 204 11.24 -7.65 -20.62
CA THR A 204 12.02 -7.39 -21.83
C THR A 204 11.62 -8.26 -23.02
N GLY A 205 10.75 -9.24 -22.80
CA GLY A 205 10.32 -10.20 -23.82
C GLY A 205 11.33 -11.30 -24.11
N SER A 206 12.47 -11.28 -23.42
CA SER A 206 13.46 -12.35 -23.39
C SER A 206 13.10 -13.36 -22.30
N ASN A 207 12.95 -14.62 -22.67
CA ASN A 207 12.69 -15.71 -21.71
C ASN A 207 13.92 -16.10 -20.87
N ILE A 208 15.08 -15.49 -21.13
CA ILE A 208 16.32 -15.72 -20.36
C ILE A 208 16.70 -14.52 -19.50
N ASP A 209 15.90 -13.45 -19.54
CA ASP A 209 16.07 -12.28 -18.68
C ASP A 209 15.37 -12.52 -17.35
N ILE A 210 15.98 -13.41 -16.57
CA ILE A 210 15.43 -13.91 -15.30
C ILE A 210 16.54 -13.98 -14.25
N VAL A 211 16.13 -13.78 -12.99
CA VAL A 211 16.90 -14.23 -11.84
C VAL A 211 16.26 -15.52 -11.32
N SER A 212 17.08 -16.49 -10.93
CA SER A 212 16.61 -17.70 -10.25
C SER A 212 16.92 -17.63 -8.77
N LEU A 213 15.99 -18.08 -7.93
CA LEU A 213 16.25 -18.26 -6.50
C LEU A 213 17.00 -19.57 -6.21
N GLY A 214 17.07 -20.47 -7.19
CA GLY A 214 17.69 -21.79 -7.09
C GLY A 214 16.86 -22.80 -6.29
N ASP A 215 17.24 -24.07 -6.41
CA ASP A 215 16.57 -25.19 -5.75
C ASP A 215 17.40 -25.78 -4.60
N LEU A 216 16.69 -26.31 -3.60
CA LEU A 216 17.30 -27.14 -2.57
C LEU A 216 17.19 -28.63 -2.94
N SER A 217 18.30 -29.35 -2.79
CA SER A 217 18.28 -30.81 -2.78
C SER A 217 17.55 -31.36 -1.54
N GLN A 218 17.08 -32.59 -1.62
CA GLN A 218 16.49 -33.29 -0.46
C GLN A 218 17.43 -33.35 0.75
N GLN A 219 18.74 -33.43 0.52
CA GLN A 219 19.71 -33.37 1.60
C GLN A 219 19.72 -31.99 2.28
N GLN A 220 19.71 -30.90 1.50
CA GLN A 220 19.66 -29.54 2.04
C GLN A 220 18.34 -29.26 2.78
N ILE A 221 17.22 -29.73 2.23
CA ILE A 221 15.90 -29.64 2.88
C ILE A 221 15.92 -30.38 4.23
N SER A 222 16.42 -31.61 4.26
CA SER A 222 16.50 -32.40 5.51
C SER A 222 17.48 -31.81 6.54
N GLN A 223 18.43 -30.99 6.10
CA GLN A 223 19.35 -30.23 6.94
C GLN A 223 18.79 -28.86 7.38
N GLY A 224 17.60 -28.47 6.92
CA GLY A 224 16.99 -27.17 7.26
C GLY A 224 17.68 -25.97 6.61
N VAL A 225 18.32 -26.15 5.45
CA VAL A 225 18.87 -25.04 4.68
C VAL A 225 17.72 -24.13 4.23
N PRO A 226 17.81 -22.79 4.40
CA PRO A 226 16.79 -21.87 3.91
C PRO A 226 16.65 -21.93 2.39
N PRO A 227 15.43 -21.79 1.83
CA PRO A 227 15.23 -21.64 0.39
C PRO A 227 15.84 -20.32 -0.10
N GLY A 228 16.03 -20.21 -1.41
CA GLY A 228 16.46 -18.96 -2.02
C GLY A 228 15.43 -17.85 -1.80
N GLN A 229 15.90 -16.61 -1.61
CA GLN A 229 15.05 -15.45 -1.37
C GLN A 229 15.57 -14.22 -2.12
N ILE A 230 14.64 -13.38 -2.58
CA ILE A 230 14.90 -12.02 -3.03
C ILE A 230 13.94 -11.06 -2.34
N THR A 231 14.41 -9.85 -2.01
CA THR A 231 13.59 -8.74 -1.52
C THR A 231 13.71 -7.60 -2.50
N LEU A 232 12.58 -7.17 -3.04
CA LEU A 232 12.49 -6.09 -4.02
C LEU A 232 11.78 -4.88 -3.42
N LEU A 233 12.25 -3.68 -3.76
CA LEU A 233 11.60 -2.43 -3.41
C LEU A 233 10.92 -1.83 -4.64
N PHE A 234 9.72 -1.32 -4.43
CA PHE A 234 8.96 -0.54 -5.40
C PHE A 234 8.98 0.92 -4.94
N SER A 235 9.25 1.84 -5.87
CA SER A 235 9.26 3.28 -5.57
C SER A 235 7.87 3.82 -5.23
N GLU A 236 6.83 3.13 -5.68
CA GLU A 236 5.43 3.43 -5.39
C GLU A 236 4.83 2.31 -4.53
N PRO A 237 4.02 2.63 -3.52
CA PRO A 237 3.38 1.62 -2.69
C PRO A 237 2.39 0.78 -3.51
N ILE A 238 2.45 -0.55 -3.32
CA ILE A 238 1.43 -1.46 -3.82
C ILE A 238 0.23 -1.37 -2.88
N ARG A 239 -0.96 -1.14 -3.42
CA ARG A 239 -2.21 -1.00 -2.66
C ARG A 239 -3.28 -1.92 -3.22
N GLN A 240 -4.16 -2.37 -2.35
CA GLN A 240 -5.37 -3.08 -2.77
C GLN A 240 -6.25 -2.13 -3.59
N ALA A 241 -6.57 -2.53 -4.81
CA ALA A 241 -7.50 -1.86 -5.71
C ALA A 241 -8.45 -2.87 -6.35
N ASP A 242 -9.30 -2.39 -7.25
CA ASP A 242 -10.08 -3.26 -8.12
C ASP A 242 -9.15 -3.95 -9.13
N GLY A 243 -9.13 -5.29 -9.13
CA GLY A 243 -8.34 -6.09 -10.06
C GLY A 243 -7.10 -6.73 -9.42
N TYR A 244 -6.05 -6.92 -10.22
CA TYR A 244 -4.78 -7.48 -9.77
C TYR A 244 -3.85 -6.36 -9.29
N ASP A 245 -3.38 -6.46 -8.05
CA ASP A 245 -2.49 -5.44 -7.45
C ASP A 245 -1.01 -5.76 -7.67
N PHE A 246 -0.68 -7.03 -7.86
CA PHE A 246 0.68 -7.53 -7.98
C PHE A 246 0.71 -8.77 -8.87
N VAL A 247 1.77 -8.90 -9.67
CA VAL A 247 2.02 -10.10 -10.47
C VAL A 247 3.50 -10.46 -10.42
N VAL A 248 3.78 -11.75 -10.37
CA VAL A 248 5.12 -12.31 -10.57
C VAL A 248 5.07 -13.15 -11.84
N PHE A 249 6.04 -12.93 -12.72
CA PHE A 249 6.24 -13.76 -13.90
C PHE A 249 7.29 -14.82 -13.59
N GLU A 250 6.89 -16.08 -13.67
CA GLU A 250 7.79 -17.22 -13.55
C GLU A 250 8.04 -17.84 -14.93
N ASN A 251 9.25 -18.34 -15.12
CA ASN A 251 9.56 -19.15 -16.29
C ASN A 251 8.97 -20.55 -16.14
N GLY A 252 8.10 -20.95 -17.08
CA GLY A 252 7.61 -22.31 -17.19
C GLY A 252 8.07 -22.96 -18.50
N PHE A 253 8.61 -24.17 -18.44
CA PHE A 253 8.92 -24.96 -19.64
C PHE A 253 8.52 -26.42 -19.47
N VAL A 254 8.11 -27.04 -20.56
CA VAL A 254 7.91 -28.49 -20.62
C VAL A 254 9.27 -29.14 -20.80
N SER A 255 9.64 -30.02 -19.88
CA SER A 255 10.94 -30.67 -19.94
C SER A 255 11.01 -31.62 -21.13
N SER A 256 12.14 -31.58 -21.85
CA SER A 256 12.41 -32.50 -22.95
C SER A 256 13.07 -33.81 -22.49
N ALA A 257 13.44 -33.93 -21.21
CA ALA A 257 14.22 -35.05 -20.70
C ALA A 257 13.88 -35.40 -19.24
N ASN A 258 14.17 -36.64 -18.86
CA ASN A 258 14.10 -37.09 -17.47
C ASN A 258 15.41 -36.75 -16.77
N TRP A 259 15.33 -36.00 -15.67
CA TRP A 259 16.46 -35.64 -14.84
C TRP A 259 16.27 -36.19 -13.42
N GLY A 260 17.37 -36.62 -12.79
CA GLY A 260 17.34 -37.27 -11.47
C GLY A 260 16.90 -36.38 -10.31
N ASN A 261 16.73 -35.08 -10.56
CA ASN A 261 16.27 -34.06 -9.61
C ASN A 261 14.76 -33.76 -9.71
N GLY A 262 13.99 -34.54 -10.48
CA GLY A 262 12.52 -34.47 -10.47
C GLY A 262 11.87 -33.91 -11.74
N SER A 263 12.65 -33.40 -12.70
CA SER A 263 12.11 -33.02 -14.01
C SER A 263 11.84 -34.29 -14.85
N VAL A 264 10.63 -34.39 -15.40
CA VAL A 264 10.18 -35.54 -16.22
C VAL A 264 9.86 -35.08 -17.65
N ALA A 265 10.33 -35.83 -18.65
CA ALA A 265 10.09 -35.53 -20.05
C ALA A 265 8.58 -35.47 -20.36
N GLY A 266 8.14 -34.39 -21.02
CA GLY A 266 6.75 -34.14 -21.36
C GLY A 266 5.91 -33.54 -20.22
N GLN A 267 6.49 -33.28 -19.04
CA GLN A 267 5.84 -32.59 -17.94
C GLN A 267 6.32 -31.13 -17.84
N MET A 268 5.42 -30.24 -17.43
CA MET A 268 5.77 -28.86 -17.09
C MET A 268 6.58 -28.86 -15.80
N PHE A 269 7.75 -28.24 -15.85
CA PHE A 269 8.46 -27.85 -14.64
C PHE A 269 7.81 -26.57 -14.11
N ALA A 270 7.39 -26.60 -12.85
CA ALA A 270 6.81 -25.48 -12.13
C ALA A 270 7.43 -25.43 -10.72
N GLU A 271 7.74 -24.23 -10.26
CA GLU A 271 8.27 -23.98 -8.93
C GLU A 271 7.12 -23.52 -8.02
N LEU A 272 7.29 -23.68 -6.71
CA LEU A 272 6.38 -23.11 -5.72
C LEU A 272 7.08 -21.93 -5.06
N GLY A 273 6.73 -20.72 -5.48
CA GLY A 273 7.13 -19.48 -4.83
C GLY A 273 6.21 -19.11 -3.68
N TYR A 274 6.77 -18.49 -2.63
CA TYR A 274 6.01 -17.75 -1.62
C TYR A 274 6.27 -16.27 -1.84
N VAL A 275 5.19 -15.49 -1.95
CA VAL A 275 5.24 -14.04 -2.11
C VAL A 275 4.68 -13.41 -0.85
N GLU A 276 5.47 -12.53 -0.24
CA GLU A 276 5.03 -11.64 0.82
C GLU A 276 5.13 -10.20 0.31
N VAL A 277 4.07 -9.42 0.51
CA VAL A 277 4.05 -7.98 0.22
C VAL A 277 3.81 -7.26 1.53
N SER A 278 4.71 -6.34 1.88
CA SER A 278 4.62 -5.52 3.08
C SER A 278 4.92 -4.05 2.77
N SER A 279 4.26 -3.15 3.49
CA SER A 279 4.60 -1.73 3.54
C SER A 279 5.53 -1.48 4.72
N ASN A 280 6.50 -0.57 4.53
CA ASN A 280 7.33 -0.04 5.63
C ASN A 280 6.56 1.00 6.45
#